data_AF-A0A6C1T5H4-F1
#
_entry.id   AF-A0A6C1T5H4-F1
#
_cell.length_a   1.000
_cell.length_b   1.000
_cell.length_c   1.000
_cell.angle_alpha   90.00
_cell.angle_beta   90.00
_cell.angle_gamma   90.00
#
_symmetry.space_group_name_H-M   'P 1'
#
loop_
_entity.id
_entity.type
_entity.pdbx_description
1 polymer ?
#
loop_
_entity_poly.entity_id
_entity_poly.type
_entity_poly.pdbx_seq_one_letter_code
_entity_poly.pdbx_strand_id
1 'polypeptide(L)'
;MIRLLPFCFLCALPVQAETLGPSISGDARMGLVWESQPSWAGQRETGLRMTSRTRVTLQFLGETDGGLRFGTEITLGERDRERLRLRQFTIGE
;
A
#
# COMPACT_ATOMS: atom_id res chain seq x y z
N MET A 1 -31.60 5.17 41.72
CA MET A 1 -30.33 5.80 41.30
C MET A 1 -29.35 4.69 40.92
N ILE A 2 -29.41 4.23 39.68
CA ILE A 2 -28.45 4.51 38.59
C ILE A 2 -27.06 3.91 38.86
N ARG A 3 -26.80 2.74 38.26
CA ARG A 3 -25.48 2.24 37.88
C ARG A 3 -25.58 1.60 36.50
N LEU A 4 -25.58 2.45 35.48
CA LEU A 4 -25.51 2.10 34.06
C LEU A 4 -24.29 2.82 33.49
N LEU A 5 -23.09 2.28 33.68
CA LEU A 5 -21.88 2.87 33.07
C LEU A 5 -20.72 1.86 32.96
N PRO A 6 -20.88 0.81 32.14
CA PRO A 6 -19.71 0.42 31.35
C PRO A 6 -20.04 0.06 29.89
N PHE A 7 -21.17 0.50 29.33
CA PHE A 7 -21.54 0.12 27.96
C PHE A 7 -20.90 1.00 26.87
N CYS A 8 -20.36 2.17 27.21
CA CYS A 8 -19.86 3.12 26.21
C CYS A 8 -18.39 2.93 25.80
N PHE A 9 -17.63 2.04 26.46
CA PHE A 9 -16.20 1.86 26.13
C PHE A 9 -15.92 0.84 25.02
N LEU A 10 -16.94 0.09 24.57
CA LEU A 10 -16.79 -0.95 23.54
C LEU A 10 -17.07 -0.49 22.11
N CYS A 11 -17.50 0.77 21.89
CA CYS A 11 -17.90 1.26 20.56
C CYS A 11 -16.83 2.06 19.82
N ALA A 12 -15.60 2.17 20.33
CA ALA A 12 -14.56 3.05 19.77
C ALA A 12 -13.46 2.33 18.98
N LEU A 13 -13.68 1.09 18.53
CA LEU A 13 -12.79 0.50 17.55
C LEU A 13 -13.04 1.17 16.20
N PRO A 14 -12.01 1.70 15.51
CA PRO A 14 -12.19 2.17 14.15
C PRO A 14 -12.51 0.94 13.32
N VAL A 15 -13.80 0.75 13.01
CA VAL A 15 -14.20 -0.09 11.89
C VAL A 15 -13.62 0.62 10.68
N GLN A 16 -12.41 0.22 10.28
CA GLN A 16 -11.88 0.53 8.97
C GLN A 16 -12.81 -0.19 8.00
N ALA A 17 -13.87 0.50 7.60
CA ALA A 17 -14.72 0.03 6.53
C ALA A 17 -13.81 -0.11 5.31
N GLU A 18 -13.49 -1.34 4.93
CA GLU A 18 -12.88 -1.62 3.64
C GLU A 18 -13.81 -1.02 2.59
N THR A 19 -13.38 0.09 2.00
CA THR A 19 -14.21 0.82 1.05
C THR A 19 -14.37 -0.04 -0.19
N LEU A 20 -15.57 -0.61 -0.38
CA LEU A 20 -15.93 -1.27 -1.63
C LEU A 20 -15.85 -0.24 -2.78
N GLY A 21 -15.41 -0.72 -3.94
CA GLY A 21 -15.19 0.07 -5.13
C GLY A 21 -13.71 0.32 -5.44
N PRO A 22 -13.43 1.30 -6.34
CA PRO A 22 -12.08 1.66 -6.71
C PRO A 22 -11.40 2.49 -5.61
N SER A 23 -10.18 2.13 -5.26
CA SER A 23 -9.31 2.91 -4.37
C SER A 23 -7.94 3.15 -5.00
N ILE A 24 -7.39 4.34 -4.73
CA ILE A 24 -6.06 4.75 -5.18
C ILE A 24 -5.28 5.18 -3.95
N SER A 25 -4.12 4.57 -3.74
CA SER A 25 -3.19 4.93 -2.68
C SER A 25 -1.76 4.98 -3.23
N GLY A 26 -0.85 5.63 -2.51
CA GLY A 26 0.52 5.73 -2.96
C GLY A 26 1.45 6.38 -1.96
N ASP A 27 2.75 6.18 -2.17
CA ASP A 27 3.81 6.81 -1.38
C ASP A 27 4.92 7.35 -2.29
N ALA A 28 5.38 8.57 -1.99
CA ALA A 28 6.50 9.20 -2.65
C ALA A 28 7.60 9.45 -1.61
N ARG A 29 8.80 8.94 -1.88
CA ARG A 29 9.97 9.05 -1.00
C ARG A 29 11.10 9.70 -1.76
N MET A 30 11.79 10.63 -1.12
CA MET A 30 12.95 11.30 -1.68
C MET A 30 14.05 11.34 -0.63
N GLY A 31 15.29 11.14 -1.06
CA GLY A 31 16.44 11.10 -0.16
C GLY A 31 17.74 11.38 -0.89
N LEU A 32 18.69 11.95 -0.16
CA LEU A 32 20.07 12.13 -0.60
C LEU A 32 20.93 11.01 -0.02
N VAL A 33 21.73 10.37 -0.86
CA VAL A 33 22.66 9.31 -0.50
C VAL A 33 24.06 9.78 -0.82
N TRP A 34 24.96 9.76 0.16
CA TRP A 34 26.38 10.01 -0.05
C TRP A 34 27.10 8.68 -0.18
N GLU A 35 27.71 8.40 -1.33
CA GLU A 35 28.52 7.20 -1.55
C GLU A 35 30.01 7.56 -1.55
N SER A 36 30.73 7.06 -0.54
CA SER A 36 32.17 7.33 -0.36
C SER A 36 33.09 6.37 -1.13
N GLN A 37 32.56 5.26 -1.64
CA GLN A 37 33.33 4.26 -2.38
C GLN A 37 32.60 3.88 -3.68
N PRO A 38 33.29 3.88 -4.82
CA PRO A 38 32.68 3.51 -6.09
C PRO A 38 32.34 2.01 -6.09
N SER A 39 31.12 1.66 -6.49
CA SER A 39 30.75 0.26 -6.69
C SER A 39 31.58 -0.35 -7.82
N TRP A 40 32.18 -1.52 -7.59
CA TRP A 40 33.08 -2.24 -8.50
C TRP A 40 32.40 -2.72 -9.81
N ALA A 41 31.09 -2.49 -9.97
CA ALA A 41 30.28 -2.99 -11.08
C ALA A 41 29.92 -1.92 -12.14
N GLY A 42 30.56 -0.76 -12.13
CA GLY A 42 30.40 0.21 -13.21
C GLY A 42 30.65 1.63 -12.74
N GLN A 43 31.63 2.27 -13.38
CA GLN A 43 32.10 3.64 -13.17
C GLN A 43 30.97 4.64 -12.84
N ARG A 44 30.71 4.84 -11.55
CA ARG A 44 29.89 5.93 -11.04
C ARG A 44 30.71 6.79 -10.10
N GLU A 45 30.60 8.09 -10.33
CA GLU A 45 31.26 9.15 -9.57
C GLU A 45 30.93 8.99 -8.08
N THR A 46 31.97 8.92 -7.24
CA THR A 46 31.85 9.16 -5.80
C THR A 46 31.20 10.52 -5.57
N GLY A 47 30.14 10.59 -4.76
CA GLY A 47 29.46 11.86 -4.53
C GLY A 47 28.05 11.77 -3.95
N LEU A 48 27.41 12.94 -3.92
CA LEU A 48 26.05 13.12 -3.43
C LEU A 48 25.05 12.70 -4.52
N ARG A 49 24.22 11.71 -4.22
CA ARG A 49 23.22 11.16 -5.12
C ARG A 49 21.81 11.48 -4.64
N MET A 50 21.02 12.12 -5.49
CA MET A 50 19.59 12.25 -5.25
C MET A 50 18.88 10.95 -5.65
N THR A 51 18.04 10.44 -4.76
CA THR A 51 17.21 9.26 -4.98
C THR A 51 15.75 9.65 -4.75
N SER A 52 14.89 9.24 -5.68
CA SER A 52 13.44 9.36 -5.55
C SER A 52 12.82 8.00 -5.80
N ARG A 53 11.71 7.71 -5.13
CA ARG A 53 10.92 6.51 -5.36
C ARG A 53 9.45 6.86 -5.19
N THR A 54 8.67 6.54 -6.22
CA THR A 54 7.22 6.64 -6.17
C THR A 54 6.61 5.24 -6.25
N ARG A 55 5.56 5.00 -5.46
CA ARG A 55 4.70 3.83 -5.55
C ARG A 55 3.25 4.29 -5.63
N VAL A 56 2.49 3.66 -6.51
CA VAL A 56 1.04 3.82 -6.64
C VAL A 56 0.40 2.44 -6.58
N THR A 57 -0.67 2.30 -5.81
CA THR A 57 -1.47 1.08 -5.71
C THR A 57 -2.91 1.41 -6.08
N LEU A 58 -3.42 0.71 -7.08
CA LEU A 58 -4.81 0.74 -7.54
C LEU A 58 -5.47 -0.53 -7.04
N GLN A 59 -6.59 -0.40 -6.34
CA GLN A 59 -7.35 -1.55 -5.83
C GLN A 59 -8.79 -1.43 -6.30
N PHE A 60 -9.37 -2.56 -6.72
CA PHE A 60 -10.79 -2.67 -7.00
C PHE A 60 -11.32 -3.82 -6.14
N LEU A 61 -12.23 -3.50 -5.23
CA LEU A 61 -12.90 -4.49 -4.38
C LEU A 61 -14.40 -4.43 -4.63
N GLY A 62 -15.01 -5.57 -4.92
CA GLY A 62 -16.44 -5.72 -5.09
C GLY A 62 -16.97 -6.84 -4.20
N GLU A 63 -18.26 -6.79 -3.92
CA GLU A 63 -19.00 -7.81 -3.19
C GLU A 63 -20.22 -8.19 -4.02
N THR A 64 -20.52 -9.48 -4.11
CA THR A 64 -21.75 -9.95 -4.78
C THR A 64 -22.92 -9.88 -3.80
N ASP A 65 -24.15 -9.94 -4.30
CA ASP A 65 -25.36 -9.98 -3.47
C ASP A 65 -25.40 -11.18 -2.50
N GLY A 66 -24.56 -12.19 -2.73
CA GLY A 66 -24.36 -13.36 -1.86
C GLY A 66 -23.22 -13.20 -0.83
N GLY A 67 -22.62 -12.02 -0.70
CA GLY A 67 -21.52 -11.73 0.23
C GLY A 67 -20.12 -12.15 -0.27
N LEU A 68 -20.00 -12.66 -1.49
CA LEU A 68 -18.71 -13.08 -2.04
C LEU A 68 -17.87 -11.86 -2.43
N ARG A 69 -16.65 -11.76 -1.92
CA ARG A 69 -15.73 -10.66 -2.24
C ARG A 69 -14.80 -11.02 -3.40
N PHE A 70 -14.69 -10.10 -4.35
CA PHE A 70 -13.80 -10.22 -5.50
C PHE A 70 -13.02 -8.93 -5.70
N GLY A 71 -11.84 -9.02 -6.30
CA GLY A 71 -11.07 -7.82 -6.57
C GLY A 71 -9.73 -8.04 -7.27
N THR A 72 -9.11 -6.93 -7.61
CA THR A 72 -7.75 -6.90 -8.17
C THR A 72 -6.96 -5.76 -7.57
N GLU A 73 -5.66 -5.98 -7.42
CA GLU A 73 -4.70 -4.95 -7.00
C GLU A 73 -3.59 -4.84 -8.05
N ILE A 74 -3.31 -3.59 -8.44
CA ILE A 74 -2.22 -3.22 -9.35
C ILE A 74 -1.30 -2.25 -8.62
N THR A 75 -0.05 -2.65 -8.37
CA THR A 75 0.96 -1.78 -7.79
C THR A 75 2.01 -1.40 -8.84
N LEU A 76 2.30 -0.10 -8.97
CA LEU A 76 3.27 0.51 -9.87
C LEU A 76 4.39 1.19 -9.07
N GLY A 77 5.67 1.00 -9.43
CA GLY A 77 6.78 1.73 -8.80
C GLY A 77 8.16 1.47 -9.40
N GLU A 78 9.17 2.22 -8.95
CA GLU A 78 10.52 2.31 -9.55
C GLU A 78 11.32 0.98 -9.58
N ARG A 79 10.99 0.00 -8.73
CA ARG A 79 11.59 -1.35 -8.81
C ARG A 79 10.90 -2.27 -9.83
N ASP A 80 9.78 -1.85 -10.40
CA ASP A 80 8.86 -2.70 -11.17
C ASP A 80 8.92 -2.47 -12.69
N ARG A 81 9.97 -1.83 -13.23
CA ARG A 81 10.23 -1.96 -14.69
C ARG A 81 10.40 -3.42 -15.14
N GLU A 82 10.58 -4.38 -14.21
CA GLU A 82 10.69 -5.80 -14.51
C GLU A 82 9.50 -6.69 -14.05
N ARG A 83 8.56 -6.23 -13.22
CA ARG A 83 7.45 -7.08 -12.75
C ARG A 83 6.20 -6.28 -12.39
N LEU A 84 5.29 -6.15 -13.35
CA LEU A 84 3.89 -5.89 -13.04
C LEU A 84 3.36 -7.08 -12.22
N ARG A 85 3.16 -6.89 -10.91
CA ARG A 85 2.52 -7.91 -10.06
C ARG A 85 1.02 -7.69 -10.05
N LEU A 86 0.32 -8.40 -10.93
CA LEU A 86 -1.12 -8.58 -10.85
C LEU A 86 -1.41 -9.60 -9.75
N ARG A 87 -2.15 -9.18 -8.73
CA ARG A 87 -2.66 -10.10 -7.71
C ARG A 87 -4.18 -10.10 -7.78
N GLN A 88 -4.72 -11.19 -8.33
CA GLN A 88 -6.14 -11.50 -8.29
C GLN A 88 -6.41 -12.27 -7.00
N PHE A 89 -7.37 -11.82 -6.21
CA PHE A 89 -7.78 -12.50 -4.99
C PHE A 89 -9.27 -12.86 -5.12
N THR A 90 -9.58 -14.10 -4.80
CA THR A 90 -10.94 -14.61 -4.59
C THR A 90 -11.01 -15.05 -3.15
N ILE A 91 -11.86 -14.43 -2.35
CA ILE A 91 -12.07 -14.80 -0.94
C ILE A 91 -13.53 -15.22 -0.78
N GLY A 92 -13.73 -16.49 -0.42
CA GLY A 92 -15.00 -17.08 0.07
C GLY A 92 -14.65 -18.18 1.07
N GLU A 93 -15.51 -18.64 1.98
CA GLU A 93 -16.91 -18.29 2.32
C GLU A 93 -17.06 -17.17 3.35
#